data_AF-A0A3S0BP09-F1
#
_entry.id   AF-A0A3S0BP09-F1
#
_cell.length_a   1.000
_cell.length_b   1.000
_cell.length_c   1.000
_cell.angle_alpha   90.00
_cell.angle_beta   90.00
_cell.angle_gamma   90.00
#
_symmetry.space_group_name_H-M   'P 1'
#
loop_
_entity.id
_entity.type
_entity.pdbx_description
1 polymer ?
#
loop_
_entity_poly.entity_id
_entity_poly.type
_entity_poly.pdbx_seq_one_letter_code
_entity_poly.pdbx_strand_id
1 'polypeptide(L)'
;MISQLLDKSYINRMFIFCASAFLFACSSGSSASQSTQPVSAVVKSIYPANNDTDIGISTPIVVTFNTNISESQISAKLIDINNQQISGAVALKISGNGSIYTFTPDHGLLTNTTYKFTLQDSTTSNVSSASISTTFSTQHNYKIFTTSGGYKGNLRGSTASAVTGADGICNADSGNPDKSYYYKAMLTASSERYACVANNICGGLNSQDWVLQPYTGYYNVNDQLIESANGQSVFVFPLTLPFGLSGSDNVWTGLTDSWGSSGDGDSCKAWTSGSSDNKGKCGRSGQTGSGAISNDQQDCNGTRKLYCVMQPTSVLVNPIKGSTTTNYATTISVRFNMVGGVNSATVNTTTFSVIESSPYQDGVAIAGTISSNGEVFTFTPSTALKAGKTYNVSLSSGITSNNGVAISPTVFTFFTPGETKLIFVTQDSWWGDLQEVAKKAGLNATSGITGADSLCGADPQCPAGKVCKAIISDNDTRVACVLSESGVPLCGSGYAKDWVLTADTDYVNTSGVFLGTTNDAGIFNFAMGFQFTTPLSSSGKQWTGLTAGWTSDNKGTCEKWTKGDSGVNQLGGLLGYPDTVDYRSIGSNNAGGCSQYNSQDDFGKYCYTDKIDGCSKRSLYCATQ
;
A
#
# COMPACT_ATOMS: atom_id res chain seq x y z
N MET A 1 -62.00 28.41 -53.77
CA MET A 1 -62.63 29.74 -53.84
C MET A 1 -61.94 30.63 -52.82
N ILE A 2 -60.96 31.42 -53.29
CA ILE A 2 -60.94 32.91 -53.26
C ILE A 2 -60.65 33.43 -51.84
N SER A 3 -59.39 33.75 -51.51
CA SER A 3 -58.70 35.08 -51.63
C SER A 3 -59.20 36.08 -50.56
N GLN A 4 -58.43 36.89 -49.83
CA GLN A 4 -57.18 37.65 -50.02
C GLN A 4 -56.74 38.08 -48.59
N LEU A 5 -55.46 38.01 -48.18
CA LEU A 5 -54.35 38.96 -48.38
C LEU A 5 -54.51 40.35 -47.71
N LEU A 6 -53.53 40.63 -46.82
CA LEU A 6 -52.91 41.94 -46.46
C LEU A 6 -53.74 42.83 -45.50
N ASP A 7 -53.21 43.44 -44.44
CA ASP A 7 -51.91 44.09 -44.27
C ASP A 7 -51.37 44.06 -42.83
N LYS A 8 -50.03 44.06 -42.73
CA LYS A 8 -49.22 44.28 -41.52
C LYS A 8 -49.09 45.77 -41.24
N SER A 9 -49.08 46.18 -39.97
CA SER A 9 -47.97 46.93 -39.33
C SER A 9 -48.39 47.83 -38.16
N TYR A 10 -48.12 47.35 -36.93
CA TYR A 10 -47.44 48.04 -35.80
C TYR A 10 -48.13 49.26 -35.12
N ILE A 11 -48.17 49.48 -33.80
CA ILE A 11 -47.45 49.02 -32.59
C ILE A 11 -48.33 49.45 -31.38
N ASN A 12 -48.52 48.62 -30.32
CA ASN A 12 -47.90 48.81 -29.00
C ASN A 12 -48.51 47.92 -27.89
N ARG A 13 -47.59 47.35 -27.08
CA ARG A 13 -47.71 46.89 -25.68
C ARG A 13 -48.60 45.69 -25.39
N MET A 14 -47.97 44.57 -25.03
CA MET A 14 -48.64 43.47 -24.34
C MET A 14 -47.76 42.92 -23.21
N PHE A 15 -48.20 43.17 -21.98
CA PHE A 15 -47.96 42.33 -20.81
C PHE A 15 -48.87 41.10 -20.97
N ILE A 16 -48.35 39.88 -20.83
CA ILE A 16 -49.17 38.67 -20.83
C ILE A 16 -48.91 37.85 -19.57
N PHE A 17 -49.96 37.76 -18.78
CA PHE A 17 -50.23 36.75 -17.77
C PHE A 17 -51.41 35.93 -18.30
N CYS A 18 -51.29 34.60 -18.36
CA CYS A 18 -52.33 33.56 -18.30
C CYS A 18 -51.74 32.27 -18.91
N ALA A 19 -51.59 31.17 -18.15
CA ALA A 19 -52.65 30.25 -17.74
C ALA A 19 -53.39 29.64 -18.93
N SER A 20 -53.11 28.36 -19.26
CA SER A 20 -54.12 27.29 -19.27
C SER A 20 -53.62 25.95 -19.86
N ALA A 21 -53.96 24.89 -19.11
CA ALA A 21 -54.52 23.61 -19.52
C ALA A 21 -53.74 22.67 -20.49
N PHE A 22 -53.15 21.66 -19.87
CA PHE A 22 -53.16 20.23 -20.21
C PHE A 22 -53.63 19.81 -21.62
N LEU A 23 -52.66 19.30 -22.39
CA LEU A 23 -52.84 18.16 -23.29
C LEU A 23 -51.87 17.07 -22.82
N PHE A 24 -52.41 15.89 -22.49
CA PHE A 24 -51.63 14.68 -22.22
C PHE A 24 -50.91 14.25 -23.50
N ALA A 25 -49.61 14.47 -23.56
CA ALA A 25 -48.71 13.76 -24.45
C ALA A 25 -47.82 12.87 -23.57
N CYS A 26 -47.92 11.55 -23.75
CA CYS A 26 -46.92 10.61 -23.25
C CYS A 26 -45.58 10.93 -23.91
N SER A 27 -44.76 11.76 -23.27
CA SER A 27 -43.32 11.74 -23.49
C SER A 27 -42.80 10.51 -22.75
N SER A 28 -42.61 9.40 -23.46
CA SER A 28 -41.62 8.41 -23.08
C SER A 28 -40.29 9.14 -22.99
N GLY A 29 -39.97 9.64 -21.80
CA GLY A 29 -38.65 10.15 -21.47
C GLY A 29 -37.69 9.01 -21.69
N SER A 30 -37.02 9.02 -22.83
CA SER A 30 -35.79 8.26 -23.01
C SER A 30 -34.86 8.75 -21.91
N SER A 31 -34.73 7.95 -20.86
CA SER A 31 -33.61 8.04 -19.93
C SER A 31 -32.36 8.07 -20.78
N ALA A 32 -31.73 9.24 -20.92
CA ALA A 32 -30.39 9.32 -21.46
C ALA A 32 -29.56 8.42 -20.54
N SER A 33 -29.13 7.26 -21.06
CA SER A 33 -28.26 6.37 -20.32
C SER A 33 -27.04 7.18 -19.90
N GLN A 34 -26.79 7.29 -18.59
CA GLN A 34 -25.46 7.67 -18.12
C GLN A 34 -24.49 6.68 -18.79
N SER A 35 -23.66 7.20 -19.68
CA SER A 35 -22.57 6.45 -20.29
C SER A 35 -21.65 5.99 -19.17
N THR A 36 -21.80 4.77 -18.69
CA THR A 36 -20.83 4.12 -17.81
C THR A 36 -19.50 4.07 -18.57
N GLN A 37 -18.47 4.73 -18.04
CA GLN A 37 -17.12 4.67 -18.63
C GLN A 37 -16.66 3.20 -18.67
N PRO A 38 -15.95 2.76 -19.72
CA PRO A 38 -15.49 1.38 -19.80
C PRO A 38 -14.48 1.09 -18.68
N VAL A 39 -14.42 -0.16 -18.20
CA VAL A 39 -13.47 -0.63 -17.16
C VAL A 39 -12.04 -0.24 -17.50
N SER A 40 -11.68 -0.27 -18.78
CA SER A 40 -10.34 0.13 -19.24
C SER A 40 -10.09 1.63 -19.21
N ALA A 41 -11.06 2.51 -18.96
CA ALA A 41 -10.83 3.96 -18.83
C ALA A 41 -10.62 4.38 -17.37
N VAL A 42 -11.00 3.51 -16.44
CA VAL A 42 -10.98 3.75 -15.00
C VAL A 42 -9.82 3.04 -14.30
N VAL A 43 -8.96 2.31 -15.02
CA VAL A 43 -7.75 1.72 -14.40
C VAL A 43 -6.75 2.83 -14.03
N LYS A 44 -6.43 2.90 -12.74
CA LYS A 44 -5.41 3.76 -12.13
C LYS A 44 -4.03 3.14 -12.25
N SER A 45 -3.88 1.85 -11.94
CA SER A 45 -2.61 1.13 -12.06
C SER A 45 -2.82 -0.37 -12.24
N ILE A 46 -1.83 -1.03 -12.85
CA ILE A 46 -1.73 -2.49 -12.94
C ILE A 46 -0.32 -2.89 -12.53
N TYR A 47 -0.21 -3.90 -11.67
CA TYR A 47 1.04 -4.60 -11.38
C TYR A 47 0.85 -6.11 -11.62
N PRO A 48 1.78 -6.84 -12.25
CA PRO A 48 2.93 -6.35 -13.01
C PRO A 48 2.56 -5.33 -14.08
N ALA A 49 3.35 -4.25 -14.15
CA ALA A 49 3.12 -3.18 -15.10
C ALA A 49 3.70 -3.52 -16.47
N ASN A 50 3.43 -2.67 -17.46
CA ASN A 50 3.83 -2.97 -18.83
C ASN A 50 5.36 -2.98 -18.97
N ASN A 51 5.84 -4.05 -19.57
CA ASN A 51 7.24 -4.43 -19.76
C ASN A 51 8.01 -4.80 -18.50
N ASP A 52 7.37 -4.94 -17.33
CA ASP A 52 8.06 -5.44 -16.14
C ASP A 52 8.73 -6.79 -16.45
N THR A 53 9.98 -6.92 -16.01
CA THR A 53 10.75 -8.16 -16.17
C THR A 53 11.04 -8.77 -14.81
N ASP A 54 11.51 -10.01 -14.80
CA ASP A 54 11.88 -10.70 -13.57
C ASP A 54 10.73 -10.78 -12.55
N ILE A 55 9.51 -11.01 -13.04
CA ILE A 55 8.32 -11.16 -12.20
C ILE A 55 8.32 -12.56 -11.58
N GLY A 56 8.12 -12.63 -10.27
CA GLY A 56 8.05 -13.91 -9.57
C GLY A 56 6.90 -14.78 -10.10
N ILE A 57 7.12 -16.08 -10.26
CA ILE A 57 6.13 -16.98 -10.90
C ILE A 57 4.80 -17.10 -10.15
N SER A 58 4.74 -16.74 -8.87
CA SER A 58 3.50 -16.73 -8.07
C SER A 58 2.97 -15.30 -7.84
N THR A 59 3.50 -14.30 -8.57
CA THR A 59 3.11 -12.90 -8.39
C THR A 59 1.66 -12.72 -8.81
N PRO A 60 0.76 -12.26 -7.93
CA PRO A 60 -0.60 -11.95 -8.32
C PRO A 60 -0.62 -10.67 -9.16
N ILE A 61 -1.59 -10.57 -10.06
CA ILE A 61 -1.82 -9.35 -10.84
C ILE A 61 -2.79 -8.48 -10.04
N VAL A 62 -2.38 -7.27 -9.68
CA VAL A 62 -3.19 -6.31 -8.93
C VAL A 62 -3.59 -5.17 -9.85
N VAL A 63 -4.88 -4.93 -9.96
CA VAL A 63 -5.47 -3.82 -10.70
C VAL A 63 -6.13 -2.87 -9.71
N THR A 64 -5.72 -1.61 -9.77
CA THR A 64 -6.35 -0.53 -9.02
C THR A 64 -7.13 0.36 -9.98
N PHE A 65 -8.34 0.72 -9.62
CA PHE A 65 -9.24 1.59 -10.36
C PHE A 65 -9.35 2.96 -9.69
N ASN A 66 -9.70 3.98 -10.46
CA ASN A 66 -9.97 5.33 -9.98
C ASN A 66 -11.40 5.50 -9.43
N THR A 67 -12.26 4.51 -9.67
CA THR A 67 -13.63 4.42 -9.19
C THR A 67 -13.95 2.97 -8.85
N ASN A 68 -14.94 2.74 -7.99
CA ASN A 68 -15.41 1.39 -7.72
C ASN A 68 -16.01 0.72 -8.96
N ILE A 69 -15.65 -0.54 -9.16
CA ILE A 69 -16.18 -1.41 -10.20
C ILE A 69 -16.72 -2.68 -9.53
N SER A 70 -17.83 -3.21 -10.03
CA SER A 70 -18.34 -4.52 -9.61
C SER A 70 -17.52 -5.62 -10.26
N GLU A 71 -17.26 -6.71 -9.53
CA GLU A 71 -16.57 -7.89 -10.06
C GLU A 71 -17.30 -8.48 -11.28
N SER A 72 -18.63 -8.30 -11.35
CA SER A 72 -19.42 -8.75 -12.50
C SER A 72 -19.11 -7.99 -13.80
N GLN A 73 -18.50 -6.81 -13.71
CA GLN A 73 -18.16 -5.94 -14.84
C GLN A 73 -16.78 -6.25 -15.43
N ILE A 74 -15.93 -6.99 -14.74
CA ILE A 74 -14.56 -7.26 -15.19
C ILE A 74 -14.44 -8.64 -15.82
N SER A 75 -13.73 -8.72 -16.94
CA SER A 75 -13.26 -9.98 -17.50
C SER A 75 -11.76 -9.86 -17.75
N ALA A 76 -11.00 -10.84 -17.27
CA ALA A 76 -9.56 -10.85 -17.36
C ALA A 76 -9.05 -12.12 -18.03
N LYS A 77 -7.97 -11.99 -18.79
CA LYS A 77 -7.29 -13.08 -19.48
C LYS A 77 -5.79 -12.95 -19.31
N LEU A 78 -5.12 -14.05 -18.94
CA LEU A 78 -3.67 -14.14 -18.92
C LEU A 78 -3.23 -15.22 -19.92
N ILE A 79 -2.34 -14.85 -20.85
CA ILE A 79 -1.82 -15.76 -21.88
C ILE A 79 -0.30 -15.70 -21.97
N ASP A 80 0.33 -16.84 -22.23
CA ASP A 80 1.71 -16.89 -22.74
C ASP A 80 1.68 -16.46 -24.21
N ILE A 81 2.46 -15.43 -24.57
CA ILE A 81 2.44 -14.88 -25.93
C ILE A 81 3.15 -15.76 -26.96
N ASN A 82 4.10 -16.59 -26.52
CA ASN A 82 4.95 -17.42 -27.38
C ASN A 82 4.36 -18.81 -27.60
N ASN A 83 3.52 -19.29 -26.69
CA ASN A 83 2.90 -20.60 -26.78
C ASN A 83 1.36 -20.53 -26.80
N GLN A 84 0.81 -19.97 -27.89
CA GLN A 84 -0.63 -19.88 -28.11
C GLN A 84 -1.33 -21.26 -28.25
N GLN A 85 -0.56 -22.36 -28.32
CA GLN A 85 -1.02 -23.74 -28.47
C GLN A 85 -1.24 -24.47 -27.14
N ILE A 86 -0.84 -23.91 -25.98
CA ILE A 86 -1.38 -24.34 -24.68
C ILE A 86 -2.78 -23.69 -24.55
N SER A 87 -3.78 -24.48 -24.94
CA SER A 87 -5.17 -24.15 -25.27
C SER A 87 -6.08 -23.66 -24.12
N GLY A 88 -5.56 -22.86 -23.18
CA GLY A 88 -6.36 -22.22 -22.14
C GLY A 88 -5.66 -20.98 -21.62
N ALA A 89 -6.40 -19.89 -21.43
CA ALA A 89 -5.90 -18.81 -20.59
C ALA A 89 -5.50 -19.41 -19.23
N VAL A 90 -4.39 -18.94 -18.65
CA VAL A 90 -4.04 -19.29 -17.26
C VAL A 90 -5.24 -18.92 -16.40
N ALA A 91 -5.77 -19.87 -15.64
CA ALA A 91 -6.96 -19.59 -14.85
C ALA A 91 -6.59 -18.62 -13.74
N LEU A 92 -7.45 -17.62 -13.54
CA LEU A 92 -7.25 -16.56 -12.56
C LEU A 92 -8.33 -16.66 -11.50
N LYS A 93 -7.91 -16.72 -10.23
CA LYS A 93 -8.80 -16.50 -9.09
C LYS A 93 -8.88 -15.01 -8.82
N ILE A 94 -10.09 -14.46 -8.86
CA ILE A 94 -10.35 -13.05 -8.60
C ILE A 94 -10.70 -12.88 -7.13
N SER A 95 -10.10 -11.89 -6.47
CA SER A 95 -10.49 -11.44 -5.13
C SER A 95 -10.33 -9.93 -5.03
N GLY A 96 -11.11 -9.28 -4.18
CA GLY A 96 -11.09 -7.83 -4.01
C GLY A 96 -12.48 -7.24 -3.99
N ASN A 97 -12.56 -5.92 -3.84
CA ASN A 97 -13.82 -5.18 -3.95
C ASN A 97 -13.56 -3.72 -4.34
N GLY A 98 -14.54 -3.12 -4.99
CA GLY A 98 -14.56 -1.70 -5.28
C GLY A 98 -13.43 -1.29 -6.22
N SER A 99 -12.38 -0.69 -5.66
CA SER A 99 -11.30 -0.05 -6.40
C SER A 99 -10.03 -0.90 -6.54
N ILE A 100 -9.94 -2.08 -5.90
CA ILE A 100 -8.78 -2.96 -6.03
C ILE A 100 -9.22 -4.40 -6.26
N TYR A 101 -8.71 -5.00 -7.35
CA TYR A 101 -8.90 -6.40 -7.69
C TYR A 101 -7.56 -7.11 -7.84
N THR A 102 -7.45 -8.28 -7.23
CA THR A 102 -6.30 -9.18 -7.31
C THR A 102 -6.68 -10.40 -8.14
N PHE A 103 -5.89 -10.69 -9.16
CA PHE A 103 -6.01 -11.85 -10.04
C PHE A 103 -4.83 -12.77 -9.77
N THR A 104 -5.07 -13.85 -9.05
CA THR A 104 -4.04 -14.83 -8.68
C THR A 104 -4.05 -15.98 -9.67
N PRO A 105 -2.93 -16.26 -10.37
CA PRO A 105 -2.79 -17.49 -11.15
C PRO A 105 -3.12 -18.72 -10.30
N ASP A 106 -3.89 -19.67 -10.86
CA ASP A 106 -4.26 -20.91 -10.17
C ASP A 106 -3.04 -21.81 -9.86
N HIS A 107 -2.01 -21.71 -10.68
CA HIS A 107 -0.72 -22.36 -10.54
C HIS A 107 0.42 -21.38 -10.86
N GLY A 108 1.64 -21.71 -10.40
CA GLY A 108 2.83 -20.93 -10.70
C GLY A 108 3.07 -20.82 -12.21
N LEU A 109 3.37 -19.61 -12.67
CA LEU A 109 3.70 -19.33 -14.06
C LEU A 109 5.03 -20.00 -14.48
N LEU A 110 5.24 -20.16 -15.79
CA LEU A 110 6.50 -20.66 -16.32
C LEU A 110 7.60 -19.60 -16.17
N THR A 111 8.85 -20.01 -15.93
CA THR A 111 10.01 -19.09 -15.88
C THR A 111 10.43 -18.64 -17.28
N ASN A 112 11.15 -17.52 -17.37
CA ASN A 112 11.62 -16.93 -18.63
C ASN A 112 10.53 -16.81 -19.71
N THR A 113 9.29 -16.55 -19.31
CA THR A 113 8.11 -16.55 -20.19
C THR A 113 7.45 -15.19 -20.15
N THR A 114 7.07 -14.67 -21.32
CA THR A 114 6.35 -13.40 -21.43
C THR A 114 4.85 -13.66 -21.43
N TYR A 115 4.15 -13.07 -20.47
CA TYR A 115 2.71 -13.13 -20.36
C TYR A 115 2.07 -11.81 -20.76
N LYS A 116 0.90 -11.89 -21.41
CA LYS A 116 0.00 -10.77 -21.65
C LYS A 116 -1.22 -10.91 -20.77
N PHE A 117 -1.40 -9.95 -19.87
CA PHE A 117 -2.65 -9.76 -19.13
C PHE A 117 -3.54 -8.80 -19.90
N THR A 118 -4.79 -9.18 -20.12
CA THR A 118 -5.82 -8.37 -20.76
C THR A 118 -6.99 -8.23 -19.80
N LEU A 119 -7.39 -6.99 -19.52
CA LEU A 119 -8.58 -6.66 -18.74
C LEU A 119 -9.56 -5.91 -19.64
N GLN A 120 -10.81 -6.31 -19.62
CA GLN A 120 -11.87 -5.74 -20.45
C GLN A 120 -13.20 -5.74 -19.69
N ASP A 121 -14.17 -5.02 -20.24
CA ASP A 121 -15.55 -5.13 -19.78
C ASP A 121 -16.08 -6.56 -20.01
N SER A 122 -16.74 -7.11 -19.00
CA SER A 122 -17.64 -8.26 -19.09
C SER A 122 -18.95 -7.77 -19.74
N THR A 123 -19.07 -7.73 -21.07
CA THR A 123 -20.35 -7.33 -21.70
C THR A 123 -21.01 -8.45 -22.48
N THR A 124 -22.33 -8.50 -22.34
CA THR A 124 -23.25 -9.12 -23.30
C THR A 124 -23.11 -8.42 -24.65
N SER A 125 -22.33 -9.01 -25.54
CA SER A 125 -22.43 -8.95 -27.02
C SER A 125 -22.90 -7.61 -27.64
N ASN A 126 -21.97 -6.78 -28.15
CA ASN A 126 -22.11 -5.86 -29.32
C ASN A 126 -21.57 -4.42 -29.20
N VAL A 127 -20.63 -4.12 -28.32
CA VAL A 127 -19.78 -2.91 -28.49
C VAL A 127 -18.33 -3.37 -28.39
N SER A 128 -17.43 -2.78 -29.17
CA SER A 128 -15.99 -3.00 -29.03
C SER A 128 -15.58 -2.74 -27.58
N SER A 129 -15.50 -3.81 -26.76
CA SER A 129 -15.18 -3.72 -25.35
C SER A 129 -13.79 -3.11 -25.25
N ALA A 130 -13.70 -1.88 -24.73
CA ALA A 130 -12.40 -1.27 -24.54
C ALA A 130 -11.63 -2.14 -23.55
N SER A 131 -10.44 -2.57 -23.96
CA SER A 131 -9.60 -3.46 -23.18
C SER A 131 -8.27 -2.78 -22.90
N ILE A 132 -7.75 -2.94 -21.70
CA ILE A 132 -6.37 -2.61 -21.39
C ILE A 132 -5.55 -3.90 -21.38
N SER A 133 -4.31 -3.83 -21.85
CA SER A 133 -3.38 -4.95 -21.80
C SER A 133 -2.03 -4.49 -21.28
N THR A 134 -1.41 -5.35 -20.48
CA THR A 134 -0.02 -5.22 -20.03
C THR A 134 0.73 -6.50 -20.36
N THR A 135 2.01 -6.38 -20.73
CA THR A 135 2.90 -7.52 -20.89
C THR A 135 3.99 -7.50 -19.84
N PHE A 136 4.33 -8.65 -19.27
CA PHE A 136 5.43 -8.80 -18.33
C PHE A 136 6.15 -10.12 -18.56
N SER A 137 7.43 -10.20 -18.17
CA SER A 137 8.22 -11.44 -18.27
C SER A 137 8.57 -11.98 -16.90
N THR A 138 8.40 -13.28 -16.73
CA THR A 138 8.69 -13.97 -15.47
C THR A 138 10.20 -14.11 -15.24
N GLN A 139 10.54 -14.31 -13.98
CA GLN A 139 11.87 -14.54 -13.46
C GLN A 139 12.65 -15.64 -14.17
N HIS A 140 13.97 -15.59 -13.98
CA HIS A 140 14.84 -16.72 -14.27
C HIS A 140 14.58 -17.88 -13.30
N ASN A 141 15.12 -19.05 -13.64
CA ASN A 141 15.06 -20.25 -12.83
C ASN A 141 16.06 -20.16 -11.66
N TYR A 142 15.72 -19.35 -10.65
CA TYR A 142 16.61 -19.05 -9.53
C TYR A 142 16.91 -20.30 -8.69
N LYS A 143 18.20 -20.56 -8.48
CA LYS A 143 18.69 -21.77 -7.82
C LYS A 143 18.89 -21.60 -6.33
N ILE A 144 18.52 -22.62 -5.57
CA ILE A 144 19.04 -22.86 -4.22
C ILE A 144 19.83 -24.17 -4.25
N PHE A 145 21.07 -24.12 -3.77
CA PHE A 145 21.88 -25.30 -3.58
C PHE A 145 22.45 -25.35 -2.15
N THR A 146 22.78 -26.56 -1.72
CA THR A 146 23.51 -26.78 -0.46
C THR A 146 24.99 -26.94 -0.80
N THR A 147 25.89 -26.24 -0.08
CA THR A 147 27.33 -26.29 -0.35
C THR A 147 27.89 -27.72 -0.38
N SER A 148 28.85 -27.96 -1.26
CA SER A 148 29.61 -29.22 -1.29
C SER A 148 30.56 -29.35 -0.10
N GLY A 149 31.14 -28.23 0.38
CA GLY A 149 31.94 -28.17 1.60
C GLY A 149 31.12 -27.98 2.88
N GLY A 150 31.73 -28.27 4.04
CA GLY A 150 31.20 -27.94 5.36
C GLY A 150 32.10 -26.94 6.10
N TYR A 151 31.49 -26.05 6.87
CA TYR A 151 32.13 -24.87 7.46
C TYR A 151 31.82 -24.74 8.95
N LYS A 152 32.79 -24.27 9.72
CA LYS A 152 32.59 -23.91 11.14
C LYS A 152 31.74 -22.64 11.25
N GLY A 153 31.26 -22.33 12.45
CA GLY A 153 30.40 -21.17 12.71
C GLY A 153 31.05 -19.80 12.49
N ASN A 154 32.38 -19.71 12.37
CA ASN A 154 33.06 -18.48 11.95
C ASN A 154 33.05 -18.39 10.41
N LEU A 155 32.04 -17.72 9.87
CA LEU A 155 31.85 -17.55 8.42
C LEU A 155 32.48 -16.27 7.89
N ARG A 156 32.86 -15.32 8.77
CA ARG A 156 33.48 -14.04 8.38
C ARG A 156 34.85 -14.22 7.72
N GLY A 157 35.70 -15.09 8.27
CA GLY A 157 37.09 -15.20 7.83
C GLY A 157 37.83 -13.86 7.92
N SER A 158 38.46 -13.43 6.82
CA SER A 158 39.17 -12.15 6.70
C SER A 158 38.32 -11.00 6.13
N THR A 159 37.03 -11.22 5.92
CA THR A 159 36.15 -10.23 5.27
C THR A 159 35.60 -9.19 6.27
N ALA A 160 35.00 -8.12 5.72
CA ALA A 160 34.48 -7.00 6.51
C ALA A 160 33.31 -7.39 7.42
N SER A 161 32.42 -8.27 6.96
CA SER A 161 31.20 -8.71 7.66
C SER A 161 31.02 -10.22 7.54
N ALA A 162 30.21 -10.81 8.41
CA ALA A 162 30.00 -12.25 8.36
C ALA A 162 29.17 -12.68 7.15
N VAL A 163 28.20 -11.85 6.74
CA VAL A 163 27.40 -12.08 5.54
C VAL A 163 28.25 -12.06 4.26
N THR A 164 29.22 -11.14 4.15
CA THR A 164 30.13 -11.09 2.99
C THR A 164 31.02 -12.33 2.92
N GLY A 165 31.50 -12.81 4.07
CA GLY A 165 32.27 -14.07 4.14
C GLY A 165 31.43 -15.28 3.73
N ALA A 166 30.20 -15.39 4.22
CA ALA A 166 29.28 -16.48 3.88
C ALA A 166 28.88 -16.47 2.40
N ASP A 167 28.63 -15.29 1.82
CA ASP A 167 28.36 -15.17 0.38
C ASP A 167 29.59 -15.53 -0.45
N GLY A 168 30.79 -15.12 -0.01
CA GLY A 168 32.05 -15.51 -0.63
C GLY A 168 32.23 -17.03 -0.68
N ILE A 169 31.85 -17.73 0.40
CA ILE A 169 31.82 -19.20 0.44
C ILE A 169 30.88 -19.76 -0.63
N CYS A 170 29.64 -19.27 -0.71
CA CYS A 170 28.67 -19.72 -1.70
C CYS A 170 29.17 -19.57 -3.13
N ASN A 171 29.80 -18.43 -3.46
CA ASN A 171 30.27 -18.18 -4.82
C ASN A 171 31.54 -18.98 -5.17
N ALA A 172 32.36 -19.33 -4.17
CA ALA A 172 33.58 -20.13 -4.35
C ALA A 172 33.34 -21.65 -4.31
N ASP A 173 32.21 -22.12 -3.78
CA ASP A 173 31.91 -23.55 -3.61
C ASP A 173 31.85 -24.28 -4.97
N SER A 174 32.40 -25.49 -5.01
CA SER A 174 32.40 -26.33 -6.22
C SER A 174 31.01 -26.80 -6.66
N GLY A 175 30.03 -26.76 -5.75
CA GLY A 175 28.64 -27.06 -6.02
C GLY A 175 27.82 -25.90 -6.57
N ASN A 176 28.40 -24.70 -6.73
CA ASN A 176 27.73 -23.57 -7.39
C ASN A 176 27.40 -23.93 -8.85
N PRO A 177 26.10 -24.03 -9.22
CA PRO A 177 25.69 -24.53 -10.53
C PRO A 177 25.87 -23.51 -11.67
N ASP A 178 26.00 -22.21 -11.36
CA ASP A 178 26.14 -21.17 -12.38
C ASP A 178 26.92 -19.96 -11.87
N LYS A 179 28.20 -19.86 -12.25
CA LYS A 179 29.10 -18.78 -11.84
C LYS A 179 28.86 -17.44 -12.55
N SER A 180 27.88 -17.35 -13.45
CA SER A 180 27.49 -16.07 -14.05
C SER A 180 26.59 -15.24 -13.12
N TYR A 181 26.00 -15.87 -12.11
CA TYR A 181 25.15 -15.22 -11.11
C TYR A 181 25.80 -15.22 -9.73
N TYR A 182 25.41 -14.23 -8.94
CA TYR A 182 25.83 -14.11 -7.56
C TYR A 182 24.91 -14.91 -6.64
N TYR A 183 25.51 -15.62 -5.68
CA TYR A 183 24.80 -16.38 -4.67
C TYR A 183 24.98 -15.76 -3.30
N LYS A 184 23.91 -15.76 -2.51
CA LYS A 184 23.94 -15.34 -1.11
C LYS A 184 23.61 -16.48 -0.17
N ALA A 185 24.28 -16.53 0.97
CA ALA A 185 23.98 -17.50 2.01
C ALA A 185 22.64 -17.19 2.69
N MET A 186 21.73 -18.16 2.76
CA MET A 186 20.46 -18.02 3.47
C MET A 186 20.67 -18.26 4.97
N LEU A 187 21.03 -17.19 5.67
CA LEU A 187 21.21 -17.15 7.11
C LEU A 187 20.81 -15.78 7.66
N THR A 188 20.62 -15.69 8.98
CA THR A 188 20.43 -14.42 9.68
C THR A 188 21.69 -14.00 10.42
N ALA A 189 21.97 -12.71 10.41
CA ALA A 189 22.94 -12.01 11.23
C ALA A 189 22.28 -10.68 11.61
N SER A 190 21.93 -10.49 12.89
CA SER A 190 20.84 -9.59 13.31
C SER A 190 20.92 -8.13 12.83
N SER A 191 22.12 -7.60 12.58
CA SER A 191 22.35 -6.24 12.08
C SER A 191 22.73 -6.15 10.60
N GLU A 192 22.98 -7.29 9.95
CA GLU A 192 23.53 -7.37 8.59
C GLU A 192 22.53 -7.97 7.60
N ARG A 193 21.86 -9.06 7.99
CA ARG A 193 20.91 -9.81 7.15
C ARG A 193 19.84 -10.48 7.99
N TYR A 194 18.57 -10.24 7.66
CA TYR A 194 17.45 -10.96 8.27
C TYR A 194 16.20 -10.90 7.38
N ALA A 195 15.39 -11.95 7.44
CA ALA A 195 14.11 -12.00 6.73
C ALA A 195 13.03 -11.16 7.42
N CYS A 196 13.07 -11.10 8.75
CA CYS A 196 12.02 -10.54 9.59
C CYS A 196 12.60 -9.70 10.73
N VAL A 197 12.11 -8.47 10.91
CA VAL A 197 12.41 -7.62 12.08
C VAL A 197 11.83 -8.17 13.38
N ALA A 198 10.75 -8.95 13.27
CA ALA A 198 10.11 -9.66 14.37
C ALA A 198 9.44 -10.93 13.83
N ASN A 199 9.06 -11.87 14.71
CA ASN A 199 8.42 -13.12 14.31
C ASN A 199 7.20 -12.86 13.41
N ASN A 200 7.19 -13.48 12.23
CA ASN A 200 6.17 -13.35 11.19
C ASN A 200 5.99 -11.94 10.58
N ILE A 201 6.85 -10.96 10.93
CA ILE A 201 6.88 -9.63 10.33
C ILE A 201 8.09 -9.56 9.39
N CYS A 202 7.90 -10.04 8.17
CA CYS A 202 8.97 -10.29 7.20
C CYS A 202 8.79 -9.51 5.90
N GLY A 203 9.87 -9.42 5.12
CA GLY A 203 9.88 -8.87 3.77
C GLY A 203 9.76 -7.35 3.67
N GLY A 204 10.04 -6.80 2.48
CA GLY A 204 10.03 -5.36 2.24
C GLY A 204 10.91 -4.59 3.24
N LEU A 205 10.36 -3.54 3.86
CA LEU A 205 11.04 -2.74 4.89
C LEU A 205 11.27 -3.49 6.21
N ASN A 206 10.65 -4.67 6.38
CA ASN A 206 10.81 -5.53 7.55
C ASN A 206 11.90 -6.60 7.36
N SER A 207 12.73 -6.44 6.33
CA SER A 207 13.85 -7.31 6.01
C SER A 207 15.09 -6.49 5.68
N GLN A 208 16.26 -7.07 5.89
CA GLN A 208 17.53 -6.44 5.53
C GLN A 208 18.40 -7.44 4.81
N ASP A 209 18.94 -7.03 3.66
CA ASP A 209 19.80 -7.83 2.78
C ASP A 209 19.31 -9.28 2.55
N TRP A 210 18.00 -9.47 2.52
CA TRP A 210 17.41 -10.80 2.48
C TRP A 210 17.53 -11.44 1.10
N VAL A 211 17.69 -12.76 1.09
CA VAL A 211 18.10 -13.52 -0.10
C VAL A 211 16.93 -13.97 -0.98
N LEU A 212 15.71 -14.02 -0.41
CA LEU A 212 14.52 -14.39 -1.16
C LEU A 212 13.77 -13.14 -1.63
N GLN A 213 13.18 -13.25 -2.82
CA GLN A 213 12.36 -12.20 -3.42
C GLN A 213 10.87 -12.57 -3.31
N PRO A 214 9.95 -11.58 -3.21
CA PRO A 214 8.54 -11.87 -3.02
C PRO A 214 7.99 -12.63 -4.23
N TYR A 215 7.11 -13.59 -3.97
CA TYR A 215 6.42 -14.38 -5.01
C TYR A 215 7.33 -15.14 -5.99
N THR A 216 8.59 -15.32 -5.61
CA THR A 216 9.62 -15.84 -6.50
C THR A 216 9.77 -17.36 -6.30
N GLY A 217 9.75 -18.10 -7.40
CA GLY A 217 9.98 -19.55 -7.44
C GLY A 217 11.47 -19.88 -7.33
N TYR A 218 11.83 -20.80 -6.45
CA TYR A 218 13.20 -21.26 -6.27
C TYR A 218 13.31 -22.74 -6.59
N TYR A 219 14.39 -23.11 -7.26
CA TYR A 219 14.57 -24.44 -7.83
C TYR A 219 15.86 -25.06 -7.33
N ASN A 220 15.89 -26.38 -7.28
CA ASN A 220 17.14 -27.10 -7.04
C ASN A 220 18.01 -27.12 -8.31
N VAL A 221 19.22 -27.68 -8.21
CA VAL A 221 20.17 -27.76 -9.33
C VAL A 221 19.71 -28.70 -10.46
N ASN A 222 18.64 -29.49 -10.24
CA ASN A 222 18.02 -30.36 -11.23
C ASN A 222 16.77 -29.73 -11.89
N ASP A 223 16.60 -28.41 -11.77
CA ASP A 223 15.45 -27.66 -12.32
C ASP A 223 14.08 -28.03 -11.73
N GLN A 224 14.05 -28.64 -10.54
CA GLN A 224 12.79 -28.95 -9.86
C GLN A 224 12.44 -27.84 -8.86
N LEU A 225 11.17 -27.41 -8.86
CA LEU A 225 10.69 -26.36 -7.97
C LEU A 225 10.77 -26.84 -6.51
N ILE A 226 11.52 -26.11 -5.70
CA ILE A 226 11.60 -26.30 -4.25
C ILE A 226 10.34 -25.74 -3.63
N GLU A 227 10.09 -24.45 -3.85
CA GLU A 227 8.88 -23.74 -3.43
C GLU A 227 8.89 -22.32 -4.03
N SER A 228 7.72 -21.66 -4.06
CA SER A 228 7.64 -20.21 -4.29
C SER A 228 7.55 -19.45 -2.97
N ALA A 229 8.36 -18.39 -2.83
CA ALA A 229 8.24 -17.49 -1.69
C ALA A 229 6.88 -16.78 -1.71
N ASN A 230 6.36 -16.42 -0.53
CA ASN A 230 5.15 -15.61 -0.41
C ASN A 230 5.45 -14.11 -0.62
N GLY A 231 4.44 -13.24 -0.44
CA GLY A 231 4.62 -11.79 -0.54
C GLY A 231 5.55 -11.16 0.50
N GLN A 232 5.90 -11.89 1.56
CA GLN A 232 6.85 -11.47 2.59
C GLN A 232 8.27 -12.00 2.33
N SER A 233 8.54 -12.54 1.14
CA SER A 233 9.82 -13.10 0.77
C SER A 233 10.27 -14.27 1.66
N VAL A 234 9.35 -15.12 2.12
CA VAL A 234 9.67 -16.34 2.87
C VAL A 234 8.87 -17.52 2.33
N PHE A 235 9.31 -18.76 2.55
CA PHE A 235 8.50 -19.92 2.18
C PHE A 235 7.46 -20.24 3.25
N VAL A 236 6.31 -20.75 2.81
CA VAL A 236 5.31 -21.36 3.68
C VAL A 236 5.62 -22.85 3.76
N PHE A 237 5.72 -23.39 4.97
CA PHE A 237 5.98 -24.82 5.17
C PHE A 237 4.68 -25.64 5.13
N PRO A 238 4.72 -26.90 4.64
CA PRO A 238 5.91 -27.59 4.12
C PRO A 238 6.30 -27.13 2.71
N LEU A 239 7.60 -27.19 2.40
CA LEU A 239 8.14 -27.01 1.05
C LEU A 239 7.69 -28.13 0.12
N THR A 240 7.53 -27.84 -1.18
CA THR A 240 7.29 -28.85 -2.21
C THR A 240 8.45 -29.86 -2.33
N LEU A 241 9.70 -29.39 -2.27
CA LEU A 241 10.89 -30.23 -2.17
C LEU A 241 11.85 -29.72 -1.09
N PRO A 242 12.68 -30.60 -0.49
CA PRO A 242 13.75 -30.18 0.41
C PRO A 242 14.83 -29.35 -0.31
N PHE A 243 15.59 -28.54 0.44
CA PHE A 243 16.73 -27.78 -0.11
C PHE A 243 17.91 -28.66 -0.54
N GLY A 244 18.09 -29.80 0.13
CA GLY A 244 19.15 -30.78 -0.14
C GLY A 244 18.67 -31.91 -1.06
N LEU A 245 19.56 -32.39 -1.93
CA LEU A 245 19.27 -33.47 -2.89
C LEU A 245 19.61 -34.87 -2.37
N SER A 246 20.47 -34.97 -1.34
CA SER A 246 20.95 -36.25 -0.81
C SER A 246 21.24 -36.14 0.69
N GLY A 247 20.58 -36.97 1.50
CA GLY A 247 20.80 -37.00 2.95
C GLY A 247 20.22 -35.79 3.70
N SER A 248 20.26 -35.86 5.03
CA SER A 248 19.84 -34.76 5.92
C SER A 248 21.09 -34.10 6.51
N ASP A 249 21.75 -33.26 5.72
CA ASP A 249 22.87 -32.45 6.21
C ASP A 249 22.37 -31.40 7.20
N ASN A 250 23.17 -31.14 8.23
CA ASN A 250 22.95 -30.00 9.10
C ASN A 250 23.50 -28.73 8.42
N VAL A 251 22.71 -27.66 8.40
CA VAL A 251 22.99 -26.43 7.64
C VAL A 251 22.89 -25.22 8.56
N TRP A 252 23.90 -24.34 8.55
CA TRP A 252 23.85 -23.11 9.33
C TRP A 252 22.79 -22.15 8.77
N THR A 253 21.92 -21.65 9.64
CA THR A 253 20.87 -20.69 9.27
C THR A 253 20.75 -19.57 10.30
N GLY A 254 20.82 -19.87 11.61
CA GLY A 254 20.51 -18.90 12.66
C GLY A 254 19.02 -18.53 12.74
N LEU A 255 18.17 -19.14 11.91
CA LEU A 255 16.76 -18.77 11.79
C LEU A 255 15.93 -19.45 12.88
N THR A 256 14.81 -18.84 13.25
CA THR A 256 13.72 -19.52 13.95
C THR A 256 12.89 -20.35 12.96
N ASP A 257 11.97 -21.16 13.49
CA ASP A 257 11.01 -21.94 12.70
C ASP A 257 9.98 -21.09 11.92
N SER A 258 9.97 -19.79 12.18
CA SER A 258 9.09 -18.76 11.65
C SER A 258 9.87 -17.66 10.92
N TRP A 259 11.05 -18.00 10.39
CA TRP A 259 11.94 -17.11 9.62
C TRP A 259 12.52 -15.90 10.37
N GLY A 260 12.21 -15.76 11.66
CA GLY A 260 12.80 -14.75 12.53
C GLY A 260 14.27 -15.02 12.81
N SER A 261 14.94 -14.06 13.44
CA SER A 261 16.30 -14.24 13.93
C SER A 261 16.30 -14.93 15.30
N SER A 262 17.12 -15.96 15.50
CA SER A 262 17.34 -16.52 16.85
C SER A 262 18.21 -15.63 17.74
N GLY A 263 18.68 -14.48 17.22
CA GLY A 263 19.61 -13.58 17.90
C GLY A 263 21.08 -13.99 17.77
N ASP A 264 21.99 -13.10 18.17
CA ASP A 264 23.43 -13.27 17.95
C ASP A 264 24.05 -14.41 18.78
N GLY A 265 23.47 -14.72 19.94
CA GLY A 265 23.91 -15.84 20.79
C GLY A 265 23.75 -17.21 20.13
N ASP A 266 22.71 -17.36 19.31
CA ASP A 266 22.32 -18.58 18.62
C ASP A 266 22.74 -18.60 17.14
N SER A 267 23.63 -17.70 16.75
CA SER A 267 24.22 -17.65 15.41
C SER A 267 25.73 -17.64 15.50
N CYS A 268 26.34 -18.35 16.45
CA CYS A 268 27.79 -18.39 16.60
C CYS A 268 28.43 -17.00 16.81
N LYS A 269 27.77 -16.14 17.61
CA LYS A 269 28.11 -14.72 17.78
C LYS A 269 28.09 -13.96 16.45
N ALA A 270 26.93 -13.95 15.78
CA ALA A 270 26.76 -13.37 14.44
C ALA A 270 27.80 -13.91 13.42
N TRP A 271 28.04 -15.22 13.48
CA TRP A 271 28.93 -16.01 12.64
C TRP A 271 30.39 -15.57 12.67
N THR A 272 30.84 -15.06 13.81
CA THR A 272 32.23 -14.64 14.05
C THR A 272 33.02 -15.61 14.91
N SER A 273 32.39 -16.66 15.46
CA SER A 273 33.04 -17.62 16.35
C SER A 273 32.99 -19.05 15.85
N GLY A 274 34.13 -19.74 15.92
CA GLY A 274 34.25 -21.19 15.70
C GLY A 274 34.50 -21.98 16.99
N SER A 275 34.24 -21.39 18.17
CA SER A 275 34.46 -22.05 19.47
C SER A 275 33.35 -23.06 19.78
N SER A 276 33.68 -24.16 20.46
CA SER A 276 32.72 -25.15 20.96
C SER A 276 31.75 -24.60 22.02
N ASP A 277 32.13 -23.51 22.68
CA ASP A 277 31.35 -22.87 23.76
C ASP A 277 30.15 -22.08 23.22
N ASN A 278 30.21 -21.70 21.94
CA ASN A 278 29.12 -21.00 21.27
C ASN A 278 28.27 -21.99 20.49
N LYS A 279 26.99 -21.64 20.33
CA LYS A 279 26.02 -22.44 19.58
C LYS A 279 25.47 -21.65 18.39
N GLY A 280 25.09 -22.39 17.36
CA GLY A 280 24.40 -21.87 16.18
C GLY A 280 23.14 -22.68 15.90
N LYS A 281 22.05 -22.03 15.51
CA LYS A 281 20.85 -22.72 15.00
C LYS A 281 21.12 -23.29 13.61
N CYS A 282 20.73 -24.54 13.43
CA CYS A 282 20.84 -25.28 12.18
C CYS A 282 19.47 -25.69 11.65
N GLY A 283 19.34 -25.72 10.33
CA GLY A 283 18.32 -26.48 9.62
C GLY A 283 18.82 -27.87 9.19
N ARG A 284 17.91 -28.69 8.66
CA ARG A 284 18.20 -30.00 8.07
C ARG A 284 17.82 -30.03 6.59
N SER A 285 18.81 -30.20 5.71
CA SER A 285 18.64 -30.04 4.26
C SER A 285 17.63 -30.97 3.63
N GLY A 286 17.42 -32.17 4.21
CA GLY A 286 16.46 -33.16 3.73
C GLY A 286 15.03 -33.01 4.26
N GLN A 287 14.75 -32.00 5.08
CA GLN A 287 13.39 -31.76 5.61
C GLN A 287 12.62 -30.76 4.74
N THR A 288 11.30 -30.88 4.74
CA THR A 288 10.38 -29.94 4.06
C THR A 288 9.58 -29.08 5.04
N GLY A 289 9.48 -29.47 6.32
CA GLY A 289 8.86 -28.63 7.35
C GLY A 289 9.79 -27.50 7.83
N SER A 290 9.38 -26.77 8.88
CA SER A 290 10.19 -25.68 9.45
C SER A 290 11.58 -26.11 9.95
N GLY A 291 11.75 -27.40 10.27
CA GLY A 291 13.05 -27.99 10.57
C GLY A 291 14.05 -27.96 9.41
N ALA A 292 13.62 -27.66 8.18
CA ALA A 292 14.50 -27.37 7.05
C ALA A 292 15.41 -26.16 7.31
N ILE A 293 14.93 -25.19 8.10
CA ILE A 293 15.67 -23.97 8.47
C ILE A 293 15.98 -23.88 9.97
N SER A 294 15.20 -24.51 10.85
CA SER A 294 15.36 -24.40 12.30
C SER A 294 14.99 -25.71 12.98
N ASN A 295 15.98 -26.59 13.17
CA ASN A 295 15.82 -27.88 13.82
C ASN A 295 16.45 -27.90 15.22
N ASP A 296 17.75 -27.67 15.31
CA ASP A 296 18.53 -27.85 16.52
C ASP A 296 19.66 -26.81 16.64
N GLN A 297 20.28 -26.74 17.83
CA GLN A 297 21.47 -25.93 18.07
C GLN A 297 22.70 -26.83 18.03
N GLN A 298 23.74 -26.38 17.35
CA GLN A 298 24.98 -27.13 17.14
C GLN A 298 26.18 -26.31 17.63
N ASP A 299 27.24 -26.98 18.04
CA ASP A 299 28.48 -26.31 18.43
C ASP A 299 29.15 -25.64 17.22
N CYS A 300 29.65 -24.42 17.41
CA CYS A 300 30.21 -23.65 16.30
C CYS A 300 31.57 -24.16 15.80
N ASN A 301 32.17 -25.16 16.47
CA ASN A 301 33.41 -25.81 16.03
C ASN A 301 33.14 -26.94 15.02
N GLY A 302 31.93 -27.51 15.03
CA GLY A 302 31.48 -28.49 14.05
C GLY A 302 31.32 -27.89 12.65
N THR A 303 31.66 -28.68 11.63
CA THR A 303 31.45 -28.28 10.22
C THR A 303 30.01 -28.58 9.80
N ARG A 304 29.37 -27.61 9.14
CA ARG A 304 27.98 -27.68 8.64
C ARG A 304 27.87 -27.01 7.28
N LYS A 305 26.84 -27.32 6.51
CA LYS A 305 26.67 -26.76 5.15
C LYS A 305 26.07 -25.35 5.22
N LEU A 306 26.03 -24.67 4.07
CA LEU A 306 25.24 -23.46 3.85
C LEU A 306 24.20 -23.69 2.74
N TYR A 307 23.05 -23.05 2.86
CA TYR A 307 22.15 -22.84 1.72
C TYR A 307 22.59 -21.60 0.96
N CYS A 308 22.78 -21.74 -0.34
CA CYS A 308 23.23 -20.68 -1.22
C CYS A 308 22.14 -20.39 -2.25
N VAL A 309 21.66 -19.15 -2.27
CA VAL A 309 20.51 -18.69 -3.04
C VAL A 309 20.97 -17.76 -4.14
N MET A 310 20.70 -18.15 -5.39
CA MET A 310 20.94 -17.34 -6.58
C MET A 310 20.15 -16.03 -6.51
N GLN A 311 20.79 -14.92 -6.85
CA GLN A 311 20.18 -13.60 -6.85
C GLN A 311 19.88 -13.10 -8.27
N PRO A 312 18.88 -12.22 -8.45
CA PRO A 312 18.71 -11.47 -9.69
C PRO A 312 19.96 -10.67 -10.03
N THR A 313 20.25 -10.47 -11.32
CA THR A 313 21.40 -9.64 -11.75
C THR A 313 21.27 -8.19 -11.31
N SER A 314 20.04 -7.70 -11.13
CA SER A 314 19.75 -6.40 -10.52
C SER A 314 18.48 -6.47 -9.69
N VAL A 315 18.41 -5.66 -8.64
CA VAL A 315 17.23 -5.54 -7.77
C VAL A 315 16.96 -4.07 -7.49
N LEU A 316 15.70 -3.67 -7.59
CA LEU A 316 15.25 -2.35 -7.14
C LEU A 316 15.17 -2.34 -5.61
N VAL A 317 16.04 -1.55 -4.98
CA VAL A 317 16.17 -1.48 -3.51
C VAL A 317 15.22 -0.44 -2.93
N ASN A 318 15.09 0.70 -3.60
CA ASN A 318 14.18 1.77 -3.17
C ASN A 318 13.72 2.59 -4.39
N PRO A 319 12.42 2.86 -4.56
CA PRO A 319 11.29 2.19 -3.91
C PRO A 319 11.28 0.68 -4.16
N ILE A 320 10.53 -0.10 -3.38
CA ILE A 320 10.41 -1.54 -3.64
C ILE A 320 9.63 -1.77 -4.94
N LYS A 321 10.01 -2.78 -5.73
CA LYS A 321 9.29 -3.18 -6.96
C LYS A 321 7.80 -3.40 -6.68
N GLY A 322 6.95 -2.80 -7.52
CA GLY A 322 5.49 -2.85 -7.42
C GLY A 322 4.89 -2.02 -6.28
N SER A 323 5.71 -1.32 -5.48
CA SER A 323 5.20 -0.56 -4.33
C SER A 323 4.75 0.84 -4.72
N THR A 324 3.92 1.44 -3.85
CA THR A 324 3.56 2.85 -3.93
C THR A 324 4.40 3.65 -2.93
N THR A 325 5.08 4.70 -3.39
CA THR A 325 5.87 5.60 -2.54
C THR A 325 5.19 6.97 -2.39
N THR A 326 4.99 7.42 -1.15
CA THR A 326 4.43 8.75 -0.84
C THR A 326 5.48 9.86 -0.87
N ASN A 327 6.78 9.51 -0.91
CA ASN A 327 7.86 10.48 -0.97
C ASN A 327 8.21 10.81 -2.43
N TYR A 328 7.72 11.95 -2.92
CA TYR A 328 7.99 12.44 -4.28
C TYR A 328 9.43 12.88 -4.53
N ALA A 329 10.23 13.09 -3.49
CA ALA A 329 11.67 13.36 -3.61
C ALA A 329 12.51 12.08 -3.46
N THR A 330 11.89 10.90 -3.44
CA THR A 330 12.61 9.64 -3.25
C THR A 330 13.64 9.41 -4.35
N THR A 331 14.84 9.00 -3.95
CA THR A 331 15.88 8.54 -4.88
C THR A 331 15.61 7.11 -5.31
N ILE A 332 15.90 6.78 -6.55
CA ILE A 332 15.73 5.43 -7.09
C ILE A 332 17.05 4.68 -6.97
N SER A 333 17.11 3.65 -6.13
CA SER A 333 18.32 2.87 -5.86
C SER A 333 18.20 1.46 -6.41
N VAL A 334 19.18 1.06 -7.22
CA VAL A 334 19.32 -0.27 -7.80
C VAL A 334 20.60 -0.90 -7.29
N ARG A 335 20.55 -2.18 -6.90
CA ARG A 335 21.74 -2.99 -6.63
C ARG A 335 21.99 -3.93 -7.79
N PHE A 336 23.25 -4.06 -8.21
CA PHE A 336 23.67 -5.06 -9.20
C PHE A 336 24.37 -6.23 -8.50
N ASN A 337 23.92 -7.46 -8.75
CA ASN A 337 24.50 -8.68 -8.18
C ASN A 337 25.31 -9.44 -9.24
N MET A 338 26.23 -8.75 -9.91
CA MET A 338 27.08 -9.34 -10.95
C MET A 338 28.37 -9.91 -10.34
N VAL A 339 28.77 -11.10 -10.80
CA VAL A 339 30.06 -11.69 -10.41
C VAL A 339 31.21 -10.81 -10.91
N GLY A 340 32.13 -10.45 -10.00
CA GLY A 340 33.23 -9.52 -10.27
C GLY A 340 32.88 -8.04 -10.12
N GLY A 341 31.64 -7.71 -9.73
CA GLY A 341 31.16 -6.33 -9.57
C GLY A 341 30.77 -5.68 -10.90
N VAL A 342 30.06 -4.55 -10.81
CA VAL A 342 29.59 -3.78 -11.97
C VAL A 342 30.62 -2.72 -12.37
N ASN A 343 30.82 -2.53 -13.67
CA ASN A 343 31.64 -1.44 -14.19
C ASN A 343 30.87 -0.13 -14.07
N SER A 344 31.25 0.70 -13.09
CA SER A 344 30.55 1.95 -12.76
C SER A 344 30.50 2.96 -13.92
N ALA A 345 31.47 2.94 -14.84
CA ALA A 345 31.48 3.82 -16.01
C ALA A 345 30.34 3.49 -16.99
N THR A 346 29.83 2.26 -16.97
CA THR A 346 28.73 1.81 -17.83
C THR A 346 27.36 2.11 -17.25
N VAL A 347 27.27 2.53 -15.99
CA VAL A 347 26.00 2.90 -15.34
C VAL A 347 25.86 4.42 -15.38
N ASN A 348 25.09 4.90 -16.34
CA ASN A 348 24.82 6.32 -16.55
C ASN A 348 23.35 6.51 -16.97
N THR A 349 22.90 7.74 -17.17
CA THR A 349 21.48 8.04 -17.41
C THR A 349 20.93 7.48 -18.73
N THR A 350 21.80 6.98 -19.62
CA THR A 350 21.38 6.26 -20.84
C THR A 350 21.14 4.77 -20.60
N THR A 351 21.83 4.18 -19.62
CA THR A 351 21.77 2.74 -19.32
C THR A 351 20.97 2.41 -18.08
N PHE A 352 20.82 3.36 -17.15
CA PHE A 352 19.88 3.38 -16.03
C PHE A 352 19.03 4.63 -16.16
N SER A 353 17.82 4.45 -16.69
CA SER A 353 16.85 5.53 -16.92
C SER A 353 15.58 5.32 -16.09
N VAL A 354 14.94 6.43 -15.73
CA VAL A 354 13.64 6.42 -15.05
C VAL A 354 12.65 7.11 -15.98
N ILE A 355 11.52 6.46 -16.24
CA ILE A 355 10.54 6.87 -17.23
C ILE A 355 9.18 7.05 -16.53
N GLU A 356 8.61 8.25 -16.57
CA GLU A 356 7.24 8.52 -16.12
C GLU A 356 6.28 7.95 -17.18
N SER A 357 5.61 6.85 -16.86
CA SER A 357 4.65 6.18 -17.73
C SER A 357 3.22 6.34 -17.22
N SER A 358 2.27 5.96 -18.06
CA SER A 358 0.89 5.67 -17.64
C SER A 358 0.53 4.27 -18.13
N PRO A 359 -0.55 3.65 -17.62
CA PRO A 359 -1.01 2.36 -18.14
C PRO A 359 -1.31 2.35 -19.66
N TYR A 360 -1.38 3.51 -20.32
CA TYR A 360 -1.84 3.66 -21.72
C TYR A 360 -0.83 4.29 -22.69
N GLN A 361 0.36 4.71 -22.27
CA GLN A 361 1.30 5.45 -23.11
C GLN A 361 2.76 5.19 -22.74
N ASP A 362 3.64 5.18 -23.76
CA ASP A 362 5.09 5.22 -23.57
C ASP A 362 5.48 6.50 -22.84
N GLY A 363 6.36 6.35 -21.85
CA GLY A 363 6.61 7.40 -20.87
C GLY A 363 7.66 8.43 -21.27
N VAL A 364 7.72 9.51 -20.49
CA VAL A 364 8.72 10.58 -20.62
C VAL A 364 9.91 10.27 -19.71
N ALA A 365 11.12 10.32 -20.26
CA ALA A 365 12.33 10.15 -19.47
C ALA A 365 12.46 11.28 -18.42
N ILE A 366 12.67 10.90 -17.16
CA ILE A 366 12.94 11.80 -16.06
C ILE A 366 14.43 12.14 -16.08
N ALA A 367 14.75 13.44 -16.03
CA ALA A 367 16.12 13.89 -15.89
C ALA A 367 16.62 13.68 -14.45
N GLY A 368 17.91 13.42 -14.30
CA GLY A 368 18.53 13.17 -13.00
C GLY A 368 20.02 12.89 -13.10
N THR A 369 20.62 12.56 -11.96
CA THR A 369 22.04 12.22 -11.84
C THR A 369 22.20 10.86 -11.19
N ILE A 370 23.24 10.12 -11.55
CA ILE A 370 23.57 8.83 -10.93
C ILE A 370 24.78 8.99 -10.02
N SER A 371 24.65 8.47 -8.80
CA SER A 371 25.75 8.26 -7.88
C SER A 371 25.86 6.78 -7.53
N SER A 372 27.01 6.35 -6.98
CA SER A 372 27.24 4.96 -6.58
C SER A 372 28.03 4.91 -5.28
N ASN A 373 27.72 3.92 -4.44
CA ASN A 373 28.54 3.53 -3.30
C ASN A 373 29.31 2.22 -3.53
N GLY A 374 29.43 1.79 -4.79
CA GLY A 374 30.12 0.56 -5.21
C GLY A 374 29.17 -0.57 -5.59
N GLU A 375 28.17 -0.86 -4.77
CA GLU A 375 27.19 -1.95 -5.01
C GLU A 375 25.81 -1.43 -5.38
N VAL A 376 25.43 -0.26 -4.84
CA VAL A 376 24.14 0.38 -5.07
C VAL A 376 24.35 1.65 -5.88
N PHE A 377 23.63 1.73 -7.00
CA PHE A 377 23.57 2.90 -7.87
C PHE A 377 22.28 3.63 -7.60
N THR A 378 22.38 4.94 -7.38
CA THR A 378 21.26 5.78 -6.98
C THR A 378 21.05 6.85 -8.02
N PHE A 379 19.90 6.80 -8.68
CA PHE A 379 19.38 7.84 -9.53
C PHE A 379 18.63 8.87 -8.67
N THR A 380 19.11 10.11 -8.69
CA THR A 380 18.46 11.25 -8.05
C THR A 380 17.74 12.07 -9.12
N PRO A 381 16.40 12.09 -9.13
CA PRO A 381 15.63 12.95 -10.03
C PRO A 381 16.02 14.42 -9.86
N SER A 382 16.17 15.17 -10.97
CA SER A 382 16.46 16.61 -10.91
C SER A 382 15.26 17.43 -10.47
N THR A 383 14.06 16.87 -10.57
CA THR A 383 12.79 17.43 -10.11
C THR A 383 12.02 16.36 -9.36
N ALA A 384 11.22 16.76 -8.36
CA ALA A 384 10.36 15.83 -7.64
C ALA A 384 9.45 15.04 -8.60
N LEU A 385 9.22 13.77 -8.28
CA LEU A 385 8.27 12.90 -8.95
C LEU A 385 6.86 13.49 -8.81
N LYS A 386 6.02 13.28 -9.82
CA LYS A 386 4.61 13.69 -9.81
C LYS A 386 3.73 12.63 -9.16
N ALA A 387 2.65 13.08 -8.52
CA ALA A 387 1.59 12.26 -7.98
C ALA A 387 0.78 11.54 -9.07
N GLY A 388 0.23 10.37 -8.73
CA GLY A 388 -0.67 9.57 -9.55
C GLY A 388 -0.01 8.97 -10.79
N LYS A 389 1.29 8.68 -10.70
CA LYS A 389 2.10 8.22 -11.83
C LYS A 389 2.66 6.82 -11.62
N THR A 390 2.91 6.17 -12.73
CA THR A 390 3.71 4.95 -12.81
C THR A 390 5.12 5.35 -13.24
N TYR A 391 6.13 4.78 -12.60
CA TYR A 391 7.52 5.00 -12.96
C TYR A 391 8.19 3.68 -13.30
N ASN A 392 8.71 3.60 -14.52
CA ASN A 392 9.48 2.47 -15.00
C ASN A 392 10.97 2.78 -14.84
N VAL A 393 11.68 1.94 -14.11
CA VAL A 393 13.14 1.95 -13.99
C VAL A 393 13.68 0.97 -15.03
N SER A 394 14.32 1.49 -16.08
CA SER A 394 14.86 0.69 -17.17
C SER A 394 16.38 0.59 -17.08
N LEU A 395 16.86 -0.65 -17.03
CA LEU A 395 18.26 -1.02 -17.05
C LEU A 395 18.57 -1.75 -18.35
N SER A 396 19.50 -1.22 -19.13
CA SER A 396 19.86 -1.78 -20.44
C SER A 396 21.03 -2.75 -20.37
N SER A 397 21.21 -3.55 -21.42
CA SER A 397 22.40 -4.40 -21.62
C SER A 397 23.70 -3.62 -21.83
N GLY A 398 23.65 -2.29 -21.92
CA GLY A 398 24.85 -1.44 -21.90
C GLY A 398 25.58 -1.46 -20.56
N ILE A 399 24.93 -1.88 -19.47
CA ILE A 399 25.55 -2.09 -18.16
C ILE A 399 26.31 -3.42 -18.17
N THR A 400 27.60 -3.38 -17.85
CA THR A 400 28.46 -4.58 -17.82
C THR A 400 29.12 -4.79 -16.47
N SER A 401 29.51 -6.02 -16.18
CA SER A 401 30.45 -6.32 -15.09
C SER A 401 31.83 -5.75 -15.38
N ASN A 402 32.71 -5.75 -14.36
CA ASN A 402 34.13 -5.43 -14.53
C ASN A 402 34.86 -6.38 -15.49
N ASN A 403 34.27 -7.55 -15.77
CA ASN A 403 34.79 -8.53 -16.73
C ASN A 403 34.16 -8.39 -18.14
N GLY A 404 33.32 -7.36 -18.36
CA GLY A 404 32.72 -7.06 -19.67
C GLY A 404 31.46 -7.85 -20.02
N VAL A 405 30.88 -8.62 -19.09
CA VAL A 405 29.62 -9.34 -19.31
C VAL A 405 28.45 -8.39 -19.10
N ALA A 406 27.53 -8.29 -20.06
CA ALA A 406 26.34 -7.44 -19.97
C ALA A 406 25.27 -8.01 -19.03
N ILE A 407 24.46 -7.14 -18.39
CA ILE A 407 23.23 -7.58 -17.71
C ILE A 407 22.16 -7.99 -18.72
N SER A 408 21.24 -8.85 -18.29
CA SER A 408 19.93 -8.95 -18.93
C SER A 408 19.17 -7.64 -18.75
N PRO A 409 18.63 -7.02 -19.82
CA PRO A 409 17.80 -5.84 -19.71
C PRO A 409 16.67 -6.07 -18.71
N THR A 410 16.48 -5.12 -17.80
CA THR A 410 15.54 -5.28 -16.69
C THR A 410 14.68 -4.02 -16.57
N VAL A 411 13.38 -4.21 -16.38
CA VAL A 411 12.43 -3.14 -16.09
C VAL A 411 11.76 -3.43 -14.76
N PHE A 412 11.81 -2.45 -13.86
CA PHE A 412 11.07 -2.44 -12.61
C PHE A 412 10.05 -1.32 -12.62
N THR A 413 8.92 -1.53 -11.96
CA THR A 413 7.92 -0.49 -11.80
C THR A 413 7.68 -0.16 -10.34
N PHE A 414 7.42 1.11 -10.04
CA PHE A 414 6.81 1.56 -8.79
C PHE A 414 5.79 2.66 -9.10
N PHE A 415 4.97 3.00 -8.09
CA PHE A 415 3.87 3.95 -8.23
C PHE A 415 4.03 5.12 -7.27
N THR A 416 3.47 6.27 -7.64
CA THR A 416 3.17 7.35 -6.69
C THR A 416 1.67 7.39 -6.43
N PRO A 417 1.25 7.63 -5.17
CA PRO A 417 -0.16 7.81 -4.86
C PRO A 417 -0.69 9.01 -5.64
N GLY A 418 -2.01 9.04 -5.83
CA GLY A 418 -2.70 10.16 -6.47
C GLY A 418 -2.65 11.42 -5.59
N GLU A 419 -3.76 12.15 -5.50
CA GLU A 419 -3.84 13.21 -4.51
C GLU A 419 -3.77 12.59 -3.09
N THR A 420 -2.72 12.92 -2.34
CA THR A 420 -2.60 12.54 -0.93
C THR A 420 -3.06 13.71 -0.07
N LYS A 421 -3.99 13.48 0.85
CA LYS A 421 -4.47 14.48 1.79
C LYS A 421 -3.95 14.19 3.19
N LEU A 422 -3.73 15.23 3.99
CA LEU A 422 -3.25 15.13 5.36
C LEU A 422 -4.43 14.95 6.31
N ILE A 423 -4.33 14.03 7.27
CA ILE A 423 -5.12 14.02 8.51
C ILE A 423 -4.21 14.33 9.69
N PHE A 424 -4.64 15.21 10.58
CA PHE A 424 -3.94 15.52 11.82
C PHE A 424 -4.91 15.73 12.98
N VAL A 425 -4.38 15.66 14.21
CA VAL A 425 -5.08 16.02 15.44
C VAL A 425 -4.62 17.42 15.84
N THR A 426 -5.53 18.32 16.19
CA THR A 426 -5.16 19.68 16.66
C THR A 426 -4.31 19.66 17.92
N GLN A 427 -3.40 20.62 18.04
CA GLN A 427 -2.56 20.78 19.24
C GLN A 427 -3.39 21.24 20.44
N ASP A 428 -4.38 22.08 20.18
CA ASP A 428 -5.30 22.59 21.18
C ASP A 428 -6.52 21.69 21.35
N SER A 429 -7.22 21.91 22.46
CA SER A 429 -8.47 21.20 22.81
C SER A 429 -9.51 22.18 23.34
N TRP A 430 -10.78 21.87 23.09
CA TRP A 430 -11.91 22.77 23.36
C TRP A 430 -13.14 22.06 23.91
N TRP A 431 -14.03 22.86 24.50
CA TRP A 431 -15.38 22.46 24.88
C TRP A 431 -16.28 22.34 23.64
N GLY A 432 -17.50 21.81 23.80
CA GLY A 432 -18.41 21.50 22.69
C GLY A 432 -18.97 22.70 21.92
N ASP A 433 -18.83 23.94 22.42
CA ASP A 433 -19.22 25.16 21.71
C ASP A 433 -18.09 25.64 20.79
N LEU A 434 -17.87 24.90 19.71
CA LEU A 434 -16.82 25.19 18.75
C LEU A 434 -17.06 26.53 18.02
N GLN A 435 -18.32 26.97 17.94
CA GLN A 435 -18.66 28.27 17.39
C GLN A 435 -18.13 29.42 18.26
N GLU A 436 -18.49 29.47 19.54
CA GLU A 436 -18.04 30.56 20.42
C GLU A 436 -16.55 30.50 20.71
N VAL A 437 -15.98 29.29 20.80
CA VAL A 437 -14.52 29.12 20.92
C VAL A 437 -13.79 29.79 19.75
N ALA A 438 -14.25 29.55 18.51
CA ALA A 438 -13.65 30.16 17.33
C ALA A 438 -13.82 31.69 17.32
N LYS A 439 -15.01 32.20 17.66
CA LYS A 439 -15.25 33.67 17.74
C LYS A 439 -14.36 34.34 18.79
N LYS A 440 -14.18 33.73 19.97
CA LYS A 440 -13.28 34.25 21.02
C LYS A 440 -11.83 34.28 20.58
N ALA A 441 -11.42 33.39 19.67
CA ALA A 441 -10.12 33.41 19.03
C ALA A 441 -10.01 34.42 17.86
N GLY A 442 -11.06 35.21 17.59
CA GLY A 442 -11.09 36.18 16.49
C GLY A 442 -11.31 35.55 15.11
N LEU A 443 -11.77 34.31 15.05
CA LEU A 443 -12.01 33.57 13.82
C LEU A 443 -13.46 33.71 13.33
N ASN A 444 -13.70 33.50 12.04
CA ASN A 444 -15.03 33.58 11.45
C ASN A 444 -15.84 32.30 11.69
N ALA A 445 -16.86 32.34 12.55
CA ALA A 445 -17.69 31.18 12.85
C ALA A 445 -19.20 31.53 12.91
N THR A 446 -19.94 31.11 11.88
CA THR A 446 -21.39 31.32 11.75
C THR A 446 -22.22 30.14 12.27
N SER A 447 -21.59 28.97 12.44
CA SER A 447 -22.13 27.74 13.03
C SER A 447 -21.02 26.96 13.74
N GLY A 448 -21.39 25.93 14.52
CA GLY A 448 -20.42 25.04 15.15
C GLY A 448 -19.48 24.35 14.17
N ILE A 449 -20.00 23.92 13.01
CA ILE A 449 -19.20 23.35 11.91
C ILE A 449 -18.17 24.35 11.37
N THR A 450 -18.58 25.58 11.04
CA THR A 450 -17.64 26.61 10.57
C THR A 450 -16.66 27.06 11.64
N GLY A 451 -17.03 26.95 12.93
CA GLY A 451 -16.12 27.17 14.05
C GLY A 451 -15.06 26.08 14.11
N ALA A 452 -15.46 24.81 14.02
CA ALA A 452 -14.55 23.67 13.97
C ALA A 452 -13.57 23.76 12.79
N ASP A 453 -14.07 24.09 11.60
CA ASP A 453 -13.22 24.31 10.42
C ASP A 453 -12.24 25.47 10.60
N SER A 454 -12.71 26.60 11.16
CA SER A 454 -11.83 27.74 11.42
C SER A 454 -10.72 27.40 12.42
N LEU A 455 -11.04 26.61 13.45
CA LEU A 455 -10.03 26.12 14.41
C LEU A 455 -9.03 25.19 13.73
N CYS A 456 -9.49 24.27 12.87
CA CYS A 456 -8.61 23.42 12.07
C CYS A 456 -7.72 24.23 11.12
N GLY A 457 -8.26 25.27 10.48
CA GLY A 457 -7.50 26.13 9.57
C GLY A 457 -6.49 27.05 10.28
N ALA A 458 -6.74 27.39 11.55
CA ALA A 458 -5.83 28.20 12.37
C ALA A 458 -4.76 27.36 13.07
N ASP A 459 -4.92 26.04 13.17
CA ASP A 459 -3.97 25.15 13.83
C ASP A 459 -2.62 25.13 13.09
N PRO A 460 -1.46 25.20 13.79
CA PRO A 460 -0.14 25.17 13.15
C PRO A 460 0.16 23.92 12.31
N GLN A 461 -0.56 22.81 12.53
CA GLN A 461 -0.44 21.59 11.74
C GLN A 461 -1.18 21.68 10.39
N CYS A 462 -2.04 22.69 10.18
CA CYS A 462 -2.61 22.97 8.87
C CYS A 462 -1.53 23.57 7.94
N PRO A 463 -1.21 22.92 6.80
CA PRO A 463 -0.16 23.42 5.92
C PRO A 463 -0.48 24.80 5.35
N ALA A 464 0.53 25.68 5.28
CA ALA A 464 0.37 27.04 4.79
C ALA A 464 -0.27 27.06 3.38
N GLY A 465 -1.31 27.88 3.20
CA GLY A 465 -2.03 28.01 1.93
C GLY A 465 -3.02 26.89 1.62
N LYS A 466 -3.21 25.92 2.53
CA LYS A 466 -4.25 24.90 2.43
C LYS A 466 -5.49 25.28 3.24
N VAL A 467 -6.61 24.67 2.88
CA VAL A 467 -7.84 24.71 3.67
C VAL A 467 -7.89 23.40 4.47
N CYS A 468 -8.02 23.50 5.78
CA CYS A 468 -8.20 22.36 6.66
C CYS A 468 -9.59 22.41 7.27
N LYS A 469 -10.35 21.31 7.18
CA LYS A 469 -11.68 21.18 7.75
C LYS A 469 -11.71 20.10 8.83
N ALA A 470 -12.60 20.25 9.80
CA ALA A 470 -12.76 19.29 10.89
C ALA A 470 -13.53 18.05 10.41
N ILE A 471 -12.98 16.85 10.66
CA ILE A 471 -13.66 15.56 10.47
C ILE A 471 -14.66 15.38 11.61
N ILE A 472 -15.80 16.05 11.48
CA ILE A 472 -16.85 16.11 12.48
C ILE A 472 -18.22 16.13 11.79
N SER A 473 -19.25 15.61 12.45
CA SER A 473 -20.64 15.66 11.97
C SER A 473 -21.52 16.45 12.94
N ASP A 474 -22.48 17.20 12.42
CA ASP A 474 -23.55 17.84 13.20
C ASP A 474 -24.93 17.21 12.93
N ASN A 475 -24.97 16.14 12.12
CA ASN A 475 -26.18 15.46 11.66
C ASN A 475 -27.16 16.36 10.87
N ASP A 476 -26.69 17.49 10.33
CA ASP A 476 -27.49 18.39 9.51
C ASP A 476 -26.68 19.01 8.39
N THR A 477 -25.77 19.93 8.71
CA THR A 477 -25.00 20.66 7.69
C THR A 477 -23.80 19.87 7.19
N ARG A 478 -23.24 18.99 8.03
CA ARG A 478 -22.16 18.06 7.70
C ARG A 478 -22.50 16.65 8.15
N VAL A 479 -22.56 15.72 7.18
CA VAL A 479 -22.98 14.33 7.37
C VAL A 479 -22.10 13.41 6.52
N ALA A 480 -21.54 12.36 7.11
CA ALA A 480 -20.81 11.32 6.37
C ALA A 480 -21.75 10.25 5.82
N CYS A 481 -22.60 9.71 6.70
CA CYS A 481 -23.59 8.69 6.39
C CYS A 481 -24.91 8.97 7.11
N VAL A 482 -26.02 8.55 6.50
CA VAL A 482 -27.35 8.52 7.12
C VAL A 482 -27.76 7.08 7.43
N LEU A 483 -28.72 6.89 8.33
CA LEU A 483 -29.30 5.57 8.59
C LEU A 483 -30.50 5.33 7.66
N SER A 484 -30.53 4.17 7.00
CA SER A 484 -31.74 3.66 6.34
C SER A 484 -32.83 3.30 7.36
N GLU A 485 -34.06 3.09 6.88
CA GLU A 485 -35.18 2.61 7.71
C GLU A 485 -34.87 1.27 8.42
N SER A 486 -33.98 0.46 7.84
CA SER A 486 -33.53 -0.82 8.42
C SER A 486 -32.29 -0.68 9.30
N GLY A 487 -31.82 0.53 9.59
CA GLY A 487 -30.66 0.79 10.45
C GLY A 487 -29.29 0.55 9.81
N VAL A 488 -29.24 0.36 8.49
CA VAL A 488 -28.00 0.23 7.72
C VAL A 488 -27.45 1.61 7.36
N PRO A 489 -26.17 1.93 7.65
CA PRO A 489 -25.53 3.16 7.19
C PRO A 489 -25.50 3.25 5.66
N LEU A 490 -25.99 4.37 5.12
CA LEU A 490 -25.91 4.75 3.72
C LEU A 490 -24.97 5.94 3.60
N CYS A 491 -23.87 5.76 2.86
CA CYS A 491 -22.77 6.71 2.77
C CYS A 491 -22.52 7.13 1.31
N GLY A 492 -21.77 8.21 1.11
CA GLY A 492 -21.31 8.62 -0.21
C GLY A 492 -22.32 9.44 -1.01
N SER A 493 -22.15 9.47 -2.33
CA SER A 493 -22.90 10.35 -3.22
C SER A 493 -24.41 10.12 -3.11
N GLY A 494 -25.15 11.17 -2.72
CA GLY A 494 -26.60 11.13 -2.48
C GLY A 494 -27.01 11.04 -1.01
N TYR A 495 -26.07 10.72 -0.10
CA TYR A 495 -26.32 10.61 1.34
C TYR A 495 -25.45 11.52 2.19
N ALA A 496 -24.19 11.71 1.79
CA ALA A 496 -23.26 12.62 2.45
C ALA A 496 -23.58 14.10 2.15
N LYS A 497 -23.31 15.00 3.09
CA LYS A 497 -23.51 16.45 2.96
C LYS A 497 -22.30 17.19 3.53
N ASP A 498 -21.71 18.11 2.75
CA ASP A 498 -20.46 18.84 3.07
C ASP A 498 -19.39 17.96 3.76
N TRP A 499 -19.25 16.72 3.28
CA TRP A 499 -18.36 15.75 3.91
C TRP A 499 -16.89 16.05 3.60
N VAL A 500 -16.05 15.81 4.61
CA VAL A 500 -14.68 16.36 4.69
C VAL A 500 -13.67 15.49 3.96
N LEU A 501 -13.84 14.18 4.05
CA LEU A 501 -12.95 13.22 3.43
C LEU A 501 -13.38 12.96 1.99
N THR A 502 -12.44 13.14 1.07
CA THR A 502 -12.61 12.90 -0.36
C THR A 502 -12.58 11.41 -0.66
N ALA A 503 -13.47 10.96 -1.56
CA ALA A 503 -13.53 9.59 -2.04
C ALA A 503 -12.20 9.14 -2.69
N ASP A 504 -11.89 7.85 -2.57
CA ASP A 504 -10.76 7.19 -3.25
C ASP A 504 -9.40 7.90 -3.05
N THR A 505 -9.26 8.56 -1.91
CA THR A 505 -8.12 9.42 -1.58
C THR A 505 -7.24 8.77 -0.53
N ASP A 506 -5.94 8.81 -0.78
CA ASP A 506 -4.91 8.35 0.14
C ASP A 506 -4.67 9.42 1.22
N TYR A 507 -4.64 9.01 2.49
CA TYR A 507 -4.37 9.92 3.61
C TYR A 507 -3.06 9.58 4.32
N VAL A 508 -2.34 10.63 4.72
CA VAL A 508 -1.09 10.55 5.50
C VAL A 508 -1.23 11.36 6.79
N ASN A 509 -0.40 11.08 7.80
CA ASN A 509 -0.26 11.92 8.99
C ASN A 509 0.79 13.04 8.82
N THR A 510 1.01 13.86 9.85
CA THR A 510 1.98 14.99 9.80
C THR A 510 3.43 14.57 9.61
N SER A 511 3.75 13.30 9.85
CA SER A 511 5.08 12.72 9.60
C SER A 511 5.20 12.12 8.20
N GLY A 512 4.17 12.22 7.36
CA GLY A 512 4.12 11.63 6.01
C GLY A 512 3.86 10.13 5.98
N VAL A 513 3.53 9.52 7.12
CA VAL A 513 3.19 8.09 7.20
C VAL A 513 1.79 7.89 6.63
N PHE A 514 1.67 7.00 5.64
CA PHE A 514 0.39 6.60 5.06
C PHE A 514 -0.50 5.98 6.13
N LEU A 515 -1.73 6.46 6.26
CA LEU A 515 -2.75 6.00 7.21
C LEU A 515 -3.71 5.00 6.59
N GLY A 516 -4.14 5.26 5.36
CA GLY A 516 -5.19 4.51 4.70
C GLY A 516 -5.73 5.19 3.45
N THR A 517 -6.50 4.44 2.67
CA THR A 517 -7.27 4.95 1.53
C THR A 517 -8.75 4.93 1.89
N THR A 518 -9.44 6.02 1.63
CA THR A 518 -10.91 6.10 1.77
C THR A 518 -11.60 5.36 0.61
N ASN A 519 -12.81 4.85 0.84
CA ASN A 519 -13.63 4.28 -0.22
C ASN A 519 -14.33 5.36 -1.07
N ASP A 520 -15.19 4.94 -2.00
CA ASP A 520 -16.02 5.79 -2.85
C ASP A 520 -16.99 6.72 -2.10
N ALA A 521 -17.32 6.37 -0.85
CA ALA A 521 -18.11 7.21 0.04
C ALA A 521 -17.27 8.26 0.79
N GLY A 522 -15.95 8.29 0.60
CA GLY A 522 -15.06 9.18 1.33
C GLY A 522 -14.93 8.81 2.80
N ILE A 523 -14.99 7.52 3.17
CA ILE A 523 -14.79 7.06 4.55
C ILE A 523 -13.80 5.89 4.61
N PHE A 524 -13.22 5.64 5.78
CA PHE A 524 -12.43 4.42 6.01
C PHE A 524 -13.36 3.26 6.38
N ASN A 525 -13.24 2.13 5.68
CA ASN A 525 -14.21 1.04 5.75
C ASN A 525 -13.97 0.08 6.94
N PHE A 526 -14.03 0.62 8.16
CA PHE A 526 -13.78 -0.17 9.38
C PHE A 526 -14.77 -1.34 9.55
N ALA A 527 -15.99 -1.24 9.01
CA ALA A 527 -16.98 -2.31 9.04
C ALA A 527 -16.52 -3.59 8.33
N MET A 528 -15.63 -3.45 7.35
CA MET A 528 -15.01 -4.57 6.62
C MET A 528 -13.64 -4.98 7.22
N GLY A 529 -13.33 -4.52 8.43
CA GLY A 529 -12.09 -4.86 9.13
C GLY A 529 -10.87 -4.02 8.72
N PHE A 530 -11.06 -2.94 7.96
CA PHE A 530 -9.98 -1.97 7.71
C PHE A 530 -9.47 -1.40 9.04
N GLN A 531 -8.17 -1.12 9.12
CA GLN A 531 -7.52 -0.43 10.23
C GLN A 531 -6.51 0.58 9.67
N PHE A 532 -6.31 1.69 10.37
CA PHE A 532 -5.18 2.56 10.11
C PHE A 532 -3.87 1.79 10.30
N THR A 533 -2.90 2.09 9.47
CA THR A 533 -1.55 1.51 9.56
C THR A 533 -0.81 1.93 10.83
N THR A 534 -1.16 3.09 11.40
CA THR A 534 -0.60 3.67 12.61
C THR A 534 -1.66 4.51 13.33
N PRO A 535 -1.60 4.61 14.68
CA PRO A 535 -2.41 5.58 15.41
C PRO A 535 -2.17 7.02 14.94
N LEU A 536 -3.21 7.87 15.05
CA LEU A 536 -3.17 9.29 14.71
C LEU A 536 -2.49 10.14 15.79
N SER A 537 -2.52 9.69 17.04
CA SER A 537 -1.81 10.28 18.19
C SER A 537 -1.53 9.19 19.22
N SER A 538 -0.60 9.43 20.14
CA SER A 538 -0.29 8.48 21.22
C SER A 538 -1.29 8.48 22.38
N SER A 539 -2.17 9.49 22.45
CA SER A 539 -3.21 9.61 23.48
C SER A 539 -4.25 10.68 23.12
N GLY A 540 -5.36 10.72 23.85
CA GLY A 540 -6.36 11.78 23.79
C GLY A 540 -7.76 11.30 23.39
N LYS A 541 -8.67 12.24 23.18
CA LYS A 541 -10.04 12.01 22.71
C LYS A 541 -10.44 13.18 21.81
N GLN A 542 -11.11 12.90 20.69
CA GLN A 542 -11.48 13.91 19.70
C GLN A 542 -12.99 14.05 19.58
N TRP A 543 -13.47 15.28 19.38
CA TRP A 543 -14.84 15.49 18.96
C TRP A 543 -15.03 15.01 17.52
N THR A 544 -15.98 14.11 17.30
CA THR A 544 -16.32 13.64 15.95
C THR A 544 -17.81 13.73 15.67
N GLY A 545 -18.68 13.55 16.67
CA GLY A 545 -20.12 13.47 16.41
C GLY A 545 -20.51 12.23 15.60
N LEU A 546 -19.61 11.24 15.51
CA LEU A 546 -19.76 10.07 14.66
C LEU A 546 -19.82 8.79 15.52
N THR A 547 -20.69 7.88 15.11
CA THR A 547 -20.72 6.50 15.59
C THR A 547 -19.67 5.67 14.86
N ALA A 548 -19.47 4.43 15.31
CA ALA A 548 -18.61 3.45 14.64
C ALA A 548 -18.96 3.22 13.15
N GLY A 549 -20.22 3.47 12.77
CA GLY A 549 -20.72 3.30 11.41
C GLY A 549 -20.70 4.58 10.57
N TRP A 550 -19.92 5.61 10.97
CA TRP A 550 -19.86 6.91 10.30
C TRP A 550 -21.20 7.66 10.23
N THR A 551 -22.20 7.25 11.01
CA THR A 551 -23.46 7.98 11.18
C THR A 551 -23.36 8.93 12.36
N SER A 552 -24.31 9.85 12.48
CA SER A 552 -24.37 10.81 13.57
C SER A 552 -25.73 10.74 14.26
N ASP A 553 -25.80 11.12 15.53
CA ASP A 553 -27.05 11.29 16.25
C ASP A 553 -27.25 12.75 16.67
N ASN A 554 -28.49 13.22 16.69
CA ASN A 554 -28.80 14.61 17.10
C ASN A 554 -28.42 14.90 18.57
N LYS A 555 -28.11 13.87 19.36
CA LYS A 555 -27.80 13.98 20.79
C LYS A 555 -26.30 13.97 21.11
N GLY A 556 -25.47 13.58 20.15
CA GLY A 556 -24.02 13.42 20.30
C GLY A 556 -23.21 14.47 19.56
N THR A 557 -23.77 15.66 19.35
CA THR A 557 -23.10 16.76 18.63
C THR A 557 -23.05 18.05 19.43
N CYS A 558 -23.27 18.01 20.75
CA CYS A 558 -23.30 19.24 21.57
C CYS A 558 -24.23 20.32 21.02
N GLU A 559 -25.44 19.92 20.58
CA GLU A 559 -26.38 20.76 19.83
C GLU A 559 -25.71 21.43 18.61
N LYS A 560 -25.27 20.61 17.66
CA LYS A 560 -24.57 21.06 16.43
C LYS A 560 -23.32 21.90 16.71
N TRP A 561 -22.63 21.61 17.80
CA TRP A 561 -21.40 22.22 18.27
C TRP A 561 -21.54 23.72 18.59
N THR A 562 -22.73 24.11 19.06
CA THR A 562 -23.06 25.49 19.46
C THR A 562 -23.38 25.63 20.95
N LYS A 563 -23.18 24.55 21.73
CA LYS A 563 -23.37 24.54 23.18
C LYS A 563 -22.20 23.87 23.88
N GLY A 564 -21.71 24.52 24.93
CA GLY A 564 -20.50 24.13 25.63
C GLY A 564 -19.86 25.32 26.35
N ASP A 565 -18.66 25.13 26.89
CA ASP A 565 -17.82 26.15 27.52
C ASP A 565 -18.25 26.59 28.93
N SER A 566 -19.22 27.50 29.07
CA SER A 566 -19.61 28.05 30.38
C SER A 566 -21.09 27.83 30.67
N GLY A 567 -21.39 26.76 31.40
CA GLY A 567 -22.76 26.41 31.77
C GLY A 567 -22.83 25.04 32.43
N VAL A 568 -24.02 24.70 32.90
CA VAL A 568 -24.36 23.37 33.40
C VAL A 568 -25.30 22.77 32.37
N ASN A 569 -24.85 21.74 31.66
CA ASN A 569 -25.72 20.98 30.77
C ASN A 569 -25.32 19.51 30.72
N GLN A 570 -26.28 18.65 30.42
CA GLN A 570 -26.07 17.21 30.32
C GLN A 570 -25.89 16.78 28.85
N LEU A 571 -25.43 17.69 27.99
CA LEU A 571 -25.21 17.40 26.57
C LEU A 571 -23.93 16.59 26.39
N GLY A 572 -23.98 15.65 25.44
CA GLY A 572 -22.85 14.82 25.05
C GLY A 572 -22.39 15.11 23.62
N GLY A 573 -21.10 14.94 23.37
CA GLY A 573 -20.53 14.86 22.02
C GLY A 573 -19.88 13.50 21.81
N LEU A 574 -20.13 12.84 20.68
CA LEU A 574 -19.50 11.56 20.35
C LEU A 574 -18.00 11.74 20.11
N LEU A 575 -17.24 10.71 20.52
CA LEU A 575 -15.79 10.73 20.59
C LEU A 575 -15.11 9.70 19.67
N GLY A 576 -13.95 10.09 19.16
CA GLY A 576 -12.92 9.20 18.62
C GLY A 576 -11.69 9.08 19.54
N TYR A 577 -10.95 7.97 19.43
CA TYR A 577 -9.77 7.63 20.21
C TYR A 577 -8.52 7.51 19.32
N PRO A 578 -7.63 8.52 19.28
CA PRO A 578 -6.61 8.65 18.24
C PRO A 578 -5.43 7.69 18.42
N ASP A 579 -5.34 7.06 19.60
CA ASP A 579 -4.39 6.03 20.00
C ASP A 579 -4.79 4.63 19.54
N THR A 580 -5.98 4.50 18.97
CA THR A 580 -6.45 3.26 18.33
C THR A 580 -6.31 3.34 16.81
N VAL A 581 -6.40 2.19 16.14
CA VAL A 581 -6.32 2.08 14.67
C VAL A 581 -7.58 1.51 14.01
N ASP A 582 -8.60 1.14 14.79
CA ASP A 582 -9.84 0.57 14.27
C ASP A 582 -10.98 1.61 14.27
N TYR A 583 -12.24 1.17 14.13
CA TYR A 583 -13.40 2.07 14.11
C TYR A 583 -13.44 3.06 15.29
N ARG A 584 -12.86 2.69 16.44
CA ARG A 584 -12.81 3.53 17.64
C ARG A 584 -11.99 4.78 17.43
N SER A 585 -11.09 4.82 16.44
CA SER A 585 -10.33 6.01 16.08
C SER A 585 -11.25 7.17 15.71
N ILE A 586 -12.35 6.89 15.00
CA ILE A 586 -13.27 7.91 14.50
C ILE A 586 -14.58 7.94 15.31
N GLY A 587 -15.14 6.79 15.64
CA GLY A 587 -16.44 6.71 16.29
C GLY A 587 -16.52 5.56 17.29
N SER A 588 -16.41 5.89 18.57
CA SER A 588 -16.39 4.88 19.64
C SER A 588 -17.75 4.54 20.24
N ASN A 589 -18.80 5.25 19.84
CA ASN A 589 -20.12 5.28 20.49
C ASN A 589 -20.12 5.78 21.95
N ASN A 590 -18.98 6.27 22.45
CA ASN A 590 -18.90 6.96 23.74
C ASN A 590 -19.05 8.46 23.53
N ALA A 591 -19.67 9.13 24.51
CA ALA A 591 -19.88 10.57 24.50
C ALA A 591 -19.19 11.25 25.69
N GLY A 592 -18.53 12.38 25.43
CA GLY A 592 -17.97 13.27 26.46
C GLY A 592 -18.87 14.47 26.73
N GLY A 593 -18.79 15.04 27.93
CA GLY A 593 -19.57 16.23 28.30
C GLY A 593 -19.13 17.48 27.55
N CYS A 594 -20.10 18.22 27.00
CA CYS A 594 -19.84 19.39 26.16
C CYS A 594 -19.37 20.64 26.94
N SER A 595 -19.62 20.69 28.25
CA SER A 595 -19.36 21.84 29.12
C SER A 595 -18.46 21.48 30.29
N GLN A 596 -17.92 22.50 30.95
CA GLN A 596 -17.13 22.35 32.18
C GLN A 596 -17.89 21.65 33.31
N TYR A 597 -19.21 21.80 33.35
CA TYR A 597 -20.09 21.23 34.37
C TYR A 597 -21.32 20.58 33.74
N ASN A 598 -21.80 19.49 34.33
CA ASN A 598 -23.02 18.80 33.89
C ASN A 598 -24.11 18.70 34.95
N SER A 599 -23.84 19.19 36.16
CA SER A 599 -24.82 19.30 37.24
C SER A 599 -24.59 20.55 38.08
N GLN A 600 -25.68 21.00 38.72
CA GLN A 600 -25.69 22.10 39.66
C GLN A 600 -26.71 21.82 40.76
N ASP A 601 -26.29 22.01 42.00
CA ASP A 601 -27.14 21.99 43.18
C ASP A 601 -26.79 23.16 44.12
N ASP A 602 -27.34 23.14 45.34
CA ASP A 602 -27.12 24.17 46.35
C ASP A 602 -25.65 24.29 46.80
N PHE A 603 -24.81 23.29 46.52
CA PHE A 603 -23.39 23.26 46.88
C PHE A 603 -22.46 23.70 45.75
N GLY A 604 -22.98 23.90 44.53
CA GLY A 604 -22.25 24.48 43.41
C GLY A 604 -22.38 23.70 42.11
N LYS A 605 -21.43 23.93 41.19
CA LYS A 605 -21.38 23.26 39.88
C LYS A 605 -20.28 22.21 39.88
N TYR A 606 -20.57 21.02 39.36
CA TYR A 606 -19.60 19.94 39.29
C TYR A 606 -19.86 19.05 38.06
N CYS A 607 -18.97 18.08 37.85
CA CYS A 607 -19.06 17.12 36.77
C CYS A 607 -19.20 15.68 37.30
N TYR A 608 -20.29 15.01 36.95
CA TYR A 608 -20.47 13.57 37.17
C TYR A 608 -20.03 12.74 35.95
N THR A 609 -19.44 11.57 36.18
CA THR A 609 -18.85 10.70 35.14
C THR A 609 -19.68 9.43 34.83
N ASP A 610 -20.82 9.23 35.50
CA ASP A 610 -21.52 7.94 35.47
C ASP A 610 -22.24 7.64 34.14
N LYS A 611 -22.51 8.65 33.30
CA LYS A 611 -23.26 8.51 32.03
C LYS A 611 -22.56 9.11 30.81
N ILE A 612 -21.58 9.97 31.01
CA ILE A 612 -20.78 10.62 29.98
C ILE A 612 -19.32 10.63 30.44
N ASP A 613 -18.40 10.57 29.49
CA ASP A 613 -16.95 10.47 29.71
C ASP A 613 -16.35 11.81 30.16
N GLY A 614 -16.76 12.24 31.35
CA GLY A 614 -16.35 13.43 32.07
C GLY A 614 -16.60 14.76 31.34
N CYS A 615 -16.22 15.84 32.02
CA CYS A 615 -16.24 17.20 31.50
C CYS A 615 -14.79 17.59 31.26
N SER A 616 -14.29 17.37 30.06
CA SER A 616 -12.96 17.85 29.67
C SER A 616 -12.93 18.25 28.21
N LYS A 617 -12.03 19.15 27.88
CA LYS A 617 -11.76 19.60 26.53
C LYS A 617 -11.29 18.45 25.64
N ARG A 618 -11.57 18.54 24.34
CA ARG A 618 -11.21 17.54 23.33
C ARG A 618 -10.62 18.23 22.11
N SER A 619 -9.66 17.56 21.46
CA SER A 619 -9.07 18.04 20.20
C SER A 619 -9.99 17.73 19.02
N LEU A 620 -9.65 18.23 17.84
CA LEU A 620 -10.33 17.91 16.58
C LEU A 620 -9.45 17.03 15.71
N TYR A 621 -10.07 16.16 14.93
CA TYR A 621 -9.44 15.66 13.71
C TYR A 621 -9.64 16.66 12.59
N CYS A 622 -8.59 16.97 11.86
CA CYS A 622 -8.61 17.89 10.74
C CYS A 622 -8.07 17.18 9.50
N ALA A 623 -8.67 17.45 8.34
CA ALA A 623 -8.17 17.01 7.05
C ALA A 623 -7.97 18.17 6.09
N THR A 624 -6.90 18.13 5.30
CA THR A 624 -6.73 19.07 4.18
C THR A 624 -7.78 18.80 3.12
N GLN A 625 -8.33 19.86 2.54
CA GLN A 625 -9.33 19.81 1.47
C GLN A 625 -8.71 19.77 0.08
#